data_AF-A0A0R3U799-F1
#
_entry.id   AF-A0A0R3U799-F1
#
_cell.length_a   1.000
_cell.length_b   1.000
_cell.length_c   1.000
_cell.angle_alpha   90.00
_cell.angle_beta   90.00
_cell.angle_gamma   90.00
#
_symmetry.space_group_name_H-M   'P 1'
#
loop_
_entity.id
_entity.type
_entity.pdbx_description
1 polymer ?
#
loop_
_entity_poly.entity_id
_entity_poly.type
_entity_poly.pdbx_seq_one_letter_code
_entity_poly.pdbx_strand_id
1 'polypeptide(L)'
;MEMDDKFHPNMALQQILGQAEAFLLCVFACLLEVSIAFCVDLNAEMDECARVNRFPRLSSKRRGFDFGFGSLNDTEYMCRTKFHIKIIQCVKERCEATFRSSSGPEFMKVMWSHTLNTRRSERAAAYICRQHNLRIENN
;
A
#
# COMPACT_ATOMS: atom_id res chain seq x y z
N MET A 1 18.30 70.37 -20.78
CA MET A 1 18.89 69.26 -21.56
C MET A 1 20.06 68.81 -20.71
N GLU A 2 20.07 67.67 -20.03
CA GLU A 2 19.47 66.36 -20.30
C GLU A 2 18.68 65.81 -19.09
N MET A 3 17.87 64.80 -19.39
CA MET A 3 16.89 64.15 -18.54
C MET A 3 17.54 62.96 -17.82
N ASP A 4 17.41 62.89 -16.50
CA ASP A 4 17.74 61.71 -15.71
C ASP A 4 16.78 60.56 -16.08
N ASP A 5 17.32 59.43 -16.54
CA ASP A 5 16.57 58.18 -16.64
C ASP A 5 17.43 57.02 -16.11
N LYS A 6 17.31 56.74 -14.80
CA LYS A 6 17.87 55.55 -14.16
C LYS A 6 16.92 54.37 -14.39
N PHE A 7 17.27 53.55 -15.37
CA PHE A 7 16.65 52.25 -15.61
C PHE A 7 16.79 51.33 -14.38
N HIS A 8 15.67 50.91 -13.78
CA HIS A 8 15.59 49.99 -12.63
C HIS A 8 15.16 48.57 -13.10
N PRO A 9 16.10 47.66 -13.47
CA PRO A 9 15.75 46.34 -13.99
C PRO A 9 15.47 45.27 -12.91
N ASN A 10 15.64 45.57 -11.62
CA ASN A 10 15.66 44.54 -10.57
C ASN A 10 14.26 44.06 -10.12
N MET A 11 13.23 44.91 -10.15
CA MET A 11 11.91 44.53 -9.60
C MET A 11 11.15 43.52 -10.46
N ALA A 12 11.24 43.63 -11.80
CA ALA A 12 10.54 42.72 -12.71
C ALA A 12 11.13 41.30 -12.69
N LEU A 13 12.45 41.19 -12.56
CA LEU A 13 13.17 39.91 -12.53
C LEU A 13 12.90 39.14 -11.23
N GLN A 14 12.77 39.85 -10.10
CA GLN A 14 12.38 39.30 -8.81
C GLN A 14 10.93 38.78 -8.79
N GLN A 15 10.01 39.47 -9.46
CA GLN A 15 8.62 39.04 -9.59
C GLN A 15 8.46 37.78 -10.45
N ILE A 16 9.23 37.68 -11.54
CA ILE A 16 9.21 36.51 -12.43
C ILE A 16 9.85 35.30 -11.74
N LEU A 17 10.95 35.49 -11.00
CA LEU A 17 11.56 34.42 -10.19
C LEU A 17 10.59 33.90 -9.12
N GLY A 18 9.91 34.80 -8.40
CA GLY A 18 8.94 34.42 -7.36
C GLY A 18 7.71 33.70 -7.93
N GLN A 19 7.24 34.08 -9.13
CA GLN A 19 6.20 33.33 -9.83
C GLN A 19 6.65 31.93 -10.22
N ALA A 20 7.86 31.78 -10.77
CA ALA A 20 8.39 30.48 -11.16
C ALA A 20 8.53 29.53 -9.95
N GLU A 21 9.00 30.02 -8.80
CA GLU A 21 9.08 29.23 -7.56
C GLU A 21 7.71 28.82 -7.03
N ALA A 22 6.72 29.72 -7.04
CA ALA A 22 5.36 29.40 -6.63
C ALA A 22 4.70 28.35 -7.56
N PHE A 23 4.91 28.47 -8.87
CA PHE A 23 4.46 27.47 -9.84
C PHE A 23 5.15 26.13 -9.63
N LEU A 24 6.46 26.11 -9.39
CA LEU A 24 7.21 24.89 -9.12
C LEU A 24 6.70 24.20 -7.85
N LEU A 25 6.49 24.96 -6.77
CA LEU A 25 5.94 24.46 -5.50
C LEU A 25 4.53 23.91 -5.67
N CYS A 26 3.66 24.58 -6.43
CA CYS A 26 2.32 24.07 -6.76
C CYS A 26 2.38 22.77 -7.56
N VAL A 27 3.27 22.68 -8.56
CA VAL A 27 3.44 21.45 -9.35
C VAL A 27 3.95 20.32 -8.46
N PHE A 28 4.93 20.58 -7.59
CA PHE A 28 5.43 19.59 -6.63
C PHE A 28 4.35 19.16 -5.63
N ALA A 29 3.55 20.08 -5.10
CA ALA A 29 2.45 19.77 -4.19
C ALA A 29 1.37 18.93 -4.89
N CYS A 30 0.96 19.28 -6.10
CA CYS A 30 0.01 18.50 -6.89
C CYS A 30 0.55 17.10 -7.23
N LEU A 31 1.82 16.99 -7.64
CA LEU A 31 2.45 15.70 -7.92
C LEU A 31 2.57 14.82 -6.67
N LEU A 32 2.84 15.43 -5.51
CA LEU A 32 2.89 14.76 -4.22
C LEU A 32 1.48 14.28 -3.80
N GLU A 33 0.45 15.10 -3.92
CA GLU A 33 -0.95 14.71 -3.63
C GLU A 33 -1.42 13.57 -4.54
N VAL A 34 -1.11 13.64 -5.84
CA VAL A 34 -1.44 12.56 -6.79
C VAL A 34 -0.69 11.28 -6.44
N SER A 35 0.58 11.37 -6.03
CA SER A 35 1.36 10.20 -5.61
C SER A 35 0.80 9.56 -4.33
N ILE A 36 0.35 10.37 -3.38
CA ILE A 36 -0.25 9.90 -2.12
C ILE A 36 -1.60 9.23 -2.37
N ALA A 37 -2.41 9.73 -3.32
CA ALA A 37 -3.69 9.11 -3.69
C ALA A 37 -3.56 7.67 -4.23
N PHE A 38 -2.38 7.29 -4.73
CA PHE A 38 -2.07 5.93 -5.20
C PHE A 38 -1.24 5.10 -4.21
N CYS A 39 -0.81 5.68 -3.09
CA CYS A 39 -0.06 4.98 -2.06
C CYS A 39 -1.01 4.27 -1.09
N VAL A 40 -1.32 3.01 -1.38
CA VAL A 40 -1.96 2.13 -0.41
C VAL A 40 -0.92 1.72 0.63
N ASP A 41 -1.13 2.13 1.89
CA ASP A 41 -0.36 1.59 3.01
C ASP A 41 -0.79 0.14 3.27
N LEU A 42 -0.04 -0.79 2.68
CA LEU A 42 -0.31 -2.21 2.78
C LEU A 42 -0.37 -2.69 4.24
N ASN A 43 0.45 -2.14 5.14
CA ASN A 43 0.45 -2.57 6.54
C ASN A 43 -0.82 -2.10 7.26
N ALA A 44 -1.25 -0.86 7.00
CA ALA A 44 -2.50 -0.33 7.54
C ALA A 44 -3.70 -1.14 7.02
N GLU A 45 -3.73 -1.48 5.74
CA GLU A 45 -4.79 -2.30 5.14
C GLU A 45 -4.83 -3.71 5.72
N MET A 46 -3.66 -4.32 5.93
CA MET A 46 -3.53 -5.65 6.55
C MET A 46 -4.03 -5.65 8.00
N ASP A 47 -3.70 -4.61 8.76
CA ASP A 47 -4.17 -4.44 10.14
C ASP A 47 -5.67 -4.19 10.23
N GLU A 48 -6.21 -3.41 9.31
CA GLU A 48 -7.64 -3.16 9.21
C GLU A 48 -8.39 -4.44 8.84
N CYS A 49 -7.89 -5.20 7.87
CA CYS A 49 -8.43 -6.50 7.52
C CYS A 49 -8.37 -7.51 8.67
N ALA A 50 -7.28 -7.52 9.44
CA ALA A 50 -7.18 -8.33 10.66
C ALA A 50 -8.26 -7.92 11.67
N ARG A 51 -8.42 -6.61 11.90
CA ARG A 51 -9.42 -6.05 12.84
C ARG A 51 -10.84 -6.43 12.44
N VAL A 52 -11.22 -6.22 11.17
CA VAL A 52 -12.57 -6.51 10.64
C VAL A 52 -12.90 -7.99 10.76
N ASN A 53 -11.93 -8.86 10.45
CA ASN A 53 -12.13 -10.30 10.52
C ASN A 53 -11.90 -10.89 11.94
N ARG A 54 -11.64 -10.05 12.94
CA ARG A 54 -11.33 -10.45 14.33
C ARG A 54 -10.14 -11.41 14.44
N PHE A 55 -9.16 -11.25 13.55
CA PHE A 55 -7.89 -11.95 13.63
C PHE A 55 -6.84 -11.14 14.39
N PRO A 56 -5.81 -11.79 14.94
CA PRO A 56 -4.69 -11.08 15.57
C PRO A 56 -4.04 -10.08 14.59
N ARG A 57 -3.78 -8.84 15.04
CA ARG A 57 -3.13 -7.81 14.22
C ARG A 57 -1.73 -8.27 13.80
N LEU A 58 -1.43 -8.06 12.53
CA LEU A 58 -0.21 -8.56 11.91
C LEU A 58 0.98 -7.63 12.17
N SER A 59 0.74 -6.31 12.27
CA SER A 59 1.78 -5.31 12.60
C SER A 59 2.48 -5.56 13.94
N SER A 60 1.80 -6.23 14.87
CA SER A 60 2.33 -6.54 16.21
C SER A 60 3.35 -7.69 16.22
N LYS A 61 3.57 -8.38 15.10
CA LYS A 61 4.36 -9.60 15.06
C LYS A 61 5.42 -9.53 13.97
N ARG A 62 6.70 -9.62 14.37
CA ARG A 62 7.80 -10.16 13.55
C ARG A 62 7.59 -11.65 13.18
N ARG A 63 6.34 -12.11 13.04
CA ARG A 63 6.01 -13.50 12.67
C ARG A 63 5.61 -13.50 11.21
N GLY A 64 6.40 -14.22 10.43
CA GLY A 64 6.44 -14.23 8.98
C GLY A 64 5.08 -14.20 8.32
N PHE A 65 4.81 -13.09 7.65
CA PHE A 65 3.95 -13.12 6.47
C PHE A 65 4.68 -13.77 5.28
N ASP A 66 6.03 -13.73 5.31
CA ASP A 66 6.90 -14.62 4.54
C ASP A 66 7.18 -15.89 5.34
N PHE A 67 6.51 -16.99 4.97
CA PHE A 67 6.79 -18.40 5.30
C PHE A 67 7.76 -18.71 6.45
N GLY A 68 7.50 -18.11 7.62
CA GLY A 68 8.31 -18.20 8.82
C GLY A 68 7.35 -18.41 9.98
N PHE A 69 6.77 -19.60 10.01
CA PHE A 69 5.75 -19.98 10.96
C PHE A 69 6.35 -19.90 12.36
N GLY A 70 5.65 -19.22 13.26
CA GLY A 70 6.07 -19.03 14.64
C GLY A 70 6.02 -20.34 15.43
N SER A 71 5.30 -20.34 16.55
CA SER A 71 5.10 -21.57 17.34
C SER A 71 4.22 -22.59 16.60
N LEU A 72 4.27 -23.88 17.00
CA LEU A 72 3.33 -24.90 16.49
C LEU A 72 1.85 -24.48 16.66
N ASN A 73 1.54 -23.75 17.74
CA ASN A 73 0.20 -23.23 18.00
C ASN A 73 -0.21 -22.15 17.00
N ASP A 74 0.73 -21.30 16.55
CA ASP A 74 0.47 -20.33 15.49
C ASP A 74 0.20 -21.04 14.15
N THR A 75 0.93 -22.12 13.87
CA THR A 75 0.72 -22.95 12.67
C THR A 75 -0.62 -23.67 12.71
N GLU A 76 -1.00 -24.28 13.83
CA GLU A 76 -2.31 -24.89 13.99
C GLU A 76 -3.44 -23.87 13.83
N TYR A 77 -3.33 -22.72 14.50
CA TYR A 77 -4.32 -21.65 14.37
C TYR A 77 -4.43 -21.16 12.93
N MET A 78 -3.30 -20.99 12.23
CA MET A 78 -3.24 -20.65 10.82
C MET A 78 -3.93 -21.71 9.95
N CYS A 79 -3.62 -22.99 10.14
CA CYS A 79 -4.22 -24.08 9.39
C CYS A 79 -5.73 -24.10 9.55
N ARG A 80 -6.22 -24.05 10.79
CA ARG A 80 -7.65 -24.12 11.11
C ARG A 80 -8.41 -22.92 10.56
N THR A 81 -7.91 -21.71 10.81
CA THR A 81 -8.66 -20.47 10.48
C THR A 81 -8.43 -19.95 9.07
N LYS A 82 -7.33 -20.34 8.43
CA LYS A 82 -6.79 -19.72 7.20
C LYS A 82 -6.66 -18.21 7.29
N PHE A 83 -6.42 -17.65 8.48
CA PHE A 83 -6.49 -16.21 8.69
C PHE A 83 -5.58 -15.42 7.72
N HIS A 84 -4.37 -15.92 7.43
CA HIS A 84 -3.44 -15.30 6.49
C HIS A 84 -4.03 -15.16 5.08
N ILE A 85 -4.68 -16.19 4.53
CA ILE A 85 -5.37 -16.13 3.22
C ILE A 85 -6.53 -15.14 3.28
N LYS A 86 -7.35 -15.21 4.34
CA LYS A 86 -8.51 -14.33 4.53
C LYS A 86 -8.10 -12.86 4.61
N ILE A 87 -6.98 -12.55 5.26
CA ILE A 87 -6.44 -11.19 5.33
C ILE A 87 -5.94 -10.73 3.96
N ILE A 88 -5.14 -11.53 3.23
CA ILE A 88 -4.68 -11.16 1.87
C ILE A 88 -5.87 -10.90 0.95
N GLN A 89 -6.89 -11.74 1.02
CA GLN A 89 -8.10 -11.60 0.21
C GLN A 89 -8.88 -10.32 0.55
N CYS A 90 -9.04 -10.01 1.83
CA CYS A 90 -9.64 -8.75 2.28
C CYS A 90 -8.84 -7.53 1.77
N VAL A 91 -7.51 -7.57 1.87
CA VAL A 91 -6.66 -6.46 1.37
C VAL A 91 -6.81 -6.32 -0.14
N LYS A 92 -6.85 -7.44 -0.87
CA LYS A 92 -7.10 -7.44 -2.31
C LYS A 92 -8.41 -6.76 -2.67
N GLU A 93 -9.50 -7.12 -1.99
CA GLU A 93 -10.82 -6.54 -2.23
C GLU A 93 -10.82 -5.02 -1.95
N ARG A 94 -10.14 -4.58 -0.90
CA ARG A 94 -10.02 -3.17 -0.54
C ARG A 94 -9.15 -2.38 -1.52
N CYS A 95 -8.01 -2.92 -1.93
CA CYS A 95 -7.18 -2.36 -2.98
C CYS A 95 -7.96 -2.23 -4.29
N GLU A 96 -8.62 -3.31 -4.73
CA GLU A 96 -9.42 -3.30 -5.96
C GLU A 96 -10.57 -2.29 -5.91
N ALA A 97 -11.21 -2.10 -4.75
CA ALA A 97 -12.24 -1.07 -4.57
C ALA A 97 -11.68 0.35 -4.76
N THR A 98 -10.51 0.64 -4.17
CA THR A 98 -9.81 1.92 -4.35
C THR A 98 -9.45 2.14 -5.83
N PHE A 99 -8.88 1.13 -6.50
CA PHE A 99 -8.48 1.24 -7.91
C PHE A 99 -9.65 1.28 -8.90
N ARG A 100 -10.83 0.77 -8.56
CA ARG A 100 -12.05 0.95 -9.37
C ARG A 100 -12.57 2.39 -9.32
N SER A 101 -12.40 3.06 -8.18
CA SER A 101 -12.84 4.45 -7.99
C SER A 101 -11.87 5.49 -8.55
N SER A 102 -10.59 5.13 -8.71
CA SER A 102 -9.55 5.99 -9.27
C SER A 102 -9.21 5.60 -10.71
N SER A 103 -8.88 6.56 -11.59
CA SER A 103 -8.25 6.28 -12.90
C SER A 103 -6.77 5.88 -12.75
N GLY A 104 -6.50 4.93 -11.85
CA GLY A 104 -5.16 4.56 -11.46
C GLY A 104 -4.38 3.90 -12.60
N PRO A 105 -3.04 3.99 -12.57
CA PRO A 105 -2.21 3.42 -13.63
C PRO A 105 -2.44 1.91 -13.79
N GLU A 106 -2.58 1.42 -15.03
CA GLU A 106 -2.74 -0.02 -15.31
C GLU A 106 -1.61 -0.88 -14.72
N PHE A 107 -0.38 -0.34 -14.64
CA PHE A 107 0.74 -1.03 -14.01
C PHE A 107 0.46 -1.38 -12.54
N MET A 108 -0.24 -0.50 -11.79
CA MET A 108 -0.56 -0.73 -10.39
C MET A 108 -1.57 -1.87 -10.25
N LYS A 109 -2.56 -1.95 -11.14
CA LYS A 109 -3.53 -3.06 -11.15
C LYS A 109 -2.81 -4.40 -11.35
N VAL A 110 -1.89 -4.47 -12.31
CA VAL A 110 -1.06 -5.66 -12.55
C VAL A 110 -0.20 -5.99 -11.33
N MET A 111 0.53 -5.01 -10.79
CA MET A 111 1.40 -5.19 -9.63
C MET A 111 0.62 -5.73 -8.43
N TRP A 112 -0.51 -5.10 -8.08
CA TRP A 112 -1.34 -5.55 -6.95
C TRP A 112 -1.98 -6.92 -7.19
N SER A 113 -2.42 -7.23 -8.42
CA SER A 113 -2.94 -8.56 -8.74
C SER A 113 -1.92 -9.67 -8.53
N HIS A 114 -0.62 -9.36 -8.68
CA HIS A 114 0.47 -10.29 -8.45
C HIS A 114 0.84 -10.36 -6.97
N THR A 115 1.01 -9.21 -6.32
CA THR A 115 1.38 -9.09 -4.89
C THR A 115 0.34 -9.71 -3.97
N LEU A 116 -0.95 -9.54 -4.28
CA LEU A 116 -2.07 -10.01 -3.45
C LEU A 116 -2.65 -11.35 -3.93
N ASN A 117 -1.88 -12.11 -4.70
CA ASN A 117 -2.28 -13.43 -5.16
C ASN A 117 -2.17 -14.48 -4.04
N THR A 118 -3.30 -15.03 -3.61
CA THR A 118 -3.36 -16.02 -2.52
C THR A 118 -2.85 -17.41 -2.90
N ARG A 119 -2.74 -17.76 -4.19
CA ARG A 119 -2.42 -19.13 -4.63
C ARG A 119 -1.10 -19.64 -4.05
N ARG A 120 -0.09 -18.77 -3.93
CA ARG A 120 1.20 -19.13 -3.36
C ARG A 120 1.06 -19.44 -1.86
N SER A 121 0.34 -18.59 -1.13
CA SER A 121 0.03 -18.76 0.29
C SER A 121 -0.79 -20.02 0.56
N GLU A 122 -1.81 -20.28 -0.26
CA GLU A 122 -2.65 -21.48 -0.18
C GLU A 122 -1.86 -22.77 -0.36
N ARG A 123 -1.00 -22.84 -1.39
CA ARG A 123 -0.18 -24.04 -1.65
C ARG A 123 0.77 -24.35 -0.49
N ALA A 124 1.40 -23.32 0.04
CA ALA A 124 2.36 -23.51 1.11
C ALA A 124 1.68 -23.74 2.46
N ALA A 125 0.51 -23.16 2.73
CA ALA A 125 -0.33 -23.58 3.84
C ALA A 125 -0.71 -25.06 3.72
N ALA A 126 -1.14 -25.51 2.53
CA ALA A 126 -1.47 -26.92 2.30
C ALA A 126 -0.28 -27.85 2.55
N TYR A 127 0.92 -27.48 2.10
CA TYR A 127 2.15 -28.24 2.34
C TYR A 127 2.44 -28.39 3.83
N ILE A 128 2.38 -27.29 4.58
CA ILE A 128 2.77 -27.23 5.99
C ILE A 128 1.74 -27.90 6.89
N CYS A 129 0.46 -27.61 6.67
CA CYS A 129 -0.61 -28.24 7.43
C CYS A 129 -0.60 -29.76 7.20
N ARG A 130 -0.35 -30.23 5.97
CA ARG A 130 -0.25 -31.66 5.66
C ARG A 130 0.92 -32.34 6.38
N GLN A 131 2.10 -31.72 6.40
CA GLN A 131 3.28 -32.32 7.07
C GLN A 131 3.09 -32.53 8.57
N HIS A 132 2.23 -31.71 9.21
CA HIS A 132 1.96 -31.78 10.64
C HIS A 132 0.61 -32.42 10.98
N ASN A 133 -0.07 -33.08 10.03
CA ASN A 133 -1.43 -33.64 10.19
C ASN A 133 -2.48 -32.62 10.67
N LEU A 134 -2.27 -31.34 10.39
CA LEU A 134 -3.20 -30.25 10.70
C LEU A 134 -4.21 -30.11 9.56
N ARG A 135 -5.49 -29.91 9.89
CA ARG A 135 -6.56 -29.76 8.91
C ARG A 135 -6.82 -28.28 8.62
N ILE A 136 -7.04 -28.00 7.34
CA ILE A 136 -7.51 -26.71 6.87
C ILE A 136 -9.05 -26.74 6.88
N GLU A 137 -9.71 -25.95 7.73
CA GLU A 137 -11.17 -25.91 7.79
C GLU A 137 -11.73 -25.01 6.67
N ASN A 138 -12.66 -25.51 5.87
CA ASN A 138 -13.38 -24.71 4.88
C ASN A 138 -14.60 -24.09 5.57
N ASN A 139 -14.45 -22.85 6.04
CA ASN A 139 -15.51 -22.05 6.64
C ASN A 139 -15.66 -20.74 5.88
#